data_AF-A0A379UYQ4-F1
#
_entry.id   AF-A0A379UYQ4-F1
#
_cell.length_a   1.000
_cell.length_b   1.000
_cell.length_c   1.000
_cell.angle_alpha   90.00
_cell.angle_beta   90.00
_cell.angle_gamma   90.00
#
_symmetry.space_group_name_H-M   'P 1'
#
loop_
_entity.id
_entity.type
_entity.pdbx_description
1 polymer ?
#
loop_
_entity_poly.entity_id
_entity_poly.type
_entity_poly.pdbx_seq_one_letter_code
_entity_poly.pdbx_strand_id
1 'polypeptide(L)'
;MARAATLQEQAGGPPLNPIEMASKSWDEIISKLDKDPVLKKDFQAVYPQGFTGENITDAIAEFEKTLITPDSAFDKWLRGDENALTAQQKHGYQFI
;
A
#
# COMPACT_ATOMS: atom_id res chain seq x y z
N MET A 1 7.54 -16.08 -8.82
CA MET A 1 7.66 -15.90 -7.36
C MET A 1 7.78 -14.41 -7.09
N ALA A 2 6.91 -13.84 -6.27
CA ALA A 2 6.96 -12.40 -5.93
C ALA A 2 8.21 -12.10 -5.10
N ARG A 3 8.81 -10.91 -5.28
CA ARG A 3 10.04 -10.51 -4.57
C ARG A 3 9.85 -10.14 -3.09
N ALA A 4 8.61 -9.98 -2.64
CA ALA A 4 8.22 -9.75 -1.25
C ALA A 4 6.97 -10.58 -0.95
N ALA A 5 6.89 -11.14 0.26
CA ALA A 5 5.78 -11.98 0.71
C ALA A 5 4.62 -11.16 1.33
N THR A 6 4.87 -9.91 1.72
CA THR A 6 3.88 -9.00 2.31
C THR A 6 4.01 -7.57 1.76
N LEU A 7 2.93 -6.76 1.90
CA LEU A 7 2.96 -5.34 1.54
C LEU A 7 4.01 -4.56 2.36
N GLN A 8 4.18 -4.92 3.63
CA GLN A 8 5.18 -4.31 4.50
C GLN A 8 6.62 -4.57 4.01
N GLU A 9 6.92 -5.80 3.59
CA GLU A 9 8.22 -6.14 2.99
C GLU A 9 8.45 -5.39 1.67
N GLN A 10 7.38 -5.16 0.89
CA GLN A 10 7.47 -4.40 -0.35
C GLN A 10 7.69 -2.90 -0.08
N ALA A 11 6.98 -2.31 0.89
CA ALA A 11 7.09 -0.89 1.24
C ALA A 11 8.49 -0.49 1.75
N GLY A 12 9.28 -1.45 2.25
CA GLY A 12 10.65 -1.21 2.69
C GLY A 12 11.70 -1.09 1.58
N GLY A 13 11.38 -1.53 0.36
CA GLY A 13 12.32 -1.53 -0.78
C GLY A 13 12.53 -0.15 -1.42
N PRO A 14 11.46 0.53 -1.90
CA PRO A 14 11.53 1.82 -2.58
C PRO A 14 12.32 2.92 -1.86
N PRO A 15 12.18 3.11 -0.52
CA PRO A 15 12.86 4.19 0.18
C PRO A 15 14.39 4.15 0.06
N LEU A 16 14.97 2.95 0.03
CA LEU A 16 16.43 2.74 -0.05
C LEU A 16 16.93 2.42 -1.47
N ASN A 17 16.03 2.19 -2.43
CA ASN A 17 16.42 1.89 -3.80
C ASN A 17 16.98 3.15 -4.48
N PRO A 18 18.25 3.13 -4.96
CA PRO A 18 18.90 4.30 -5.56
C PRO A 18 18.28 4.77 -6.89
N ILE A 19 17.44 3.96 -7.53
CA ILE A 19 16.73 4.31 -8.78
C ILE A 19 15.33 4.88 -8.48
N GLU A 20 14.82 4.70 -7.26
CA GLU A 20 13.48 5.15 -6.85
C GLU A 20 13.60 6.38 -5.93
N MET A 21 13.56 6.20 -4.60
CA MET A 21 13.59 7.32 -3.64
C MET A 21 15.00 7.65 -3.11
N ALA A 22 15.95 6.72 -3.27
CA ALA A 22 17.38 6.92 -3.06
C ALA A 22 17.81 7.50 -1.69
N SER A 23 17.07 7.22 -0.61
CA SER A 23 17.58 7.54 0.74
C SER A 23 18.70 6.57 1.11
N LYS A 24 19.72 7.07 1.80
CA LYS A 24 20.93 6.31 2.13
C LYS A 24 20.74 5.38 3.31
N SER A 25 19.80 5.69 4.19
CA SER A 25 19.46 4.88 5.37
C SER A 25 18.09 5.25 5.92
N TRP A 26 17.56 4.39 6.79
CA TRP A 26 16.38 4.71 7.59
C TRP A 26 16.60 5.90 8.51
N ASP A 27 17.80 6.09 9.05
CA ASP A 27 18.12 7.26 9.89
C ASP A 27 17.97 8.57 9.10
N GLU A 28 18.31 8.59 7.81
CA GLU A 28 18.11 9.75 6.95
C GLU A 28 16.61 10.06 6.78
N ILE A 29 15.79 9.02 6.58
CA ILE A 29 14.34 9.14 6.43
C ILE A 29 13.73 9.64 7.75
N ILE A 30 14.09 9.00 8.87
CA ILE A 30 13.63 9.38 10.22
C ILE A 30 14.01 10.83 10.52
N SER A 31 15.23 11.25 10.21
CA SER A 31 15.68 12.64 10.39
C SER A 31 14.90 13.65 9.56
N LYS A 32 14.30 13.25 8.43
CA LYS A 32 13.40 14.10 7.64
C LYS A 32 12.02 14.17 8.30
N LEU A 33 11.48 13.03 8.72
CA LEU A 33 10.17 12.94 9.38
C LEU A 33 10.15 13.67 10.74
N ASP A 34 11.24 13.60 11.49
CA ASP A 34 11.40 14.28 12.78
C ASP A 34 11.31 15.81 12.70
N LYS A 35 11.45 16.40 11.51
CA LYS A 35 11.29 17.84 11.29
C LYS A 35 9.82 18.28 11.30
N ASP A 36 8.89 17.35 11.23
CA ASP A 36 7.46 17.62 11.36
C ASP A 36 6.96 17.20 12.76
N PRO A 37 6.81 18.16 13.69
CA PRO A 37 6.41 17.86 15.07
C PRO A 37 4.96 17.38 15.16
N VAL A 38 4.09 17.74 14.21
CA VAL A 38 2.69 17.30 14.20
C VAL A 38 2.64 15.84 13.78
N LEU A 39 3.29 15.51 12.65
CA LEU A 39 3.39 14.13 12.18
C LEU A 39 4.03 13.23 13.24
N LYS A 40 5.11 13.68 13.88
CA LYS A 40 5.77 12.92 14.95
C LYS A 40 4.82 12.62 16.11
N LYS A 41 4.07 13.62 16.57
CA LYS A 41 3.11 13.46 17.68
C LYS A 41 2.01 12.47 17.29
N ASP A 42 1.42 12.62 16.12
CA ASP A 42 0.32 11.78 15.65
C ASP A 42 0.80 10.33 15.40
N PHE A 43 2.00 10.17 14.84
CA PHE A 43 2.61 8.87 14.63
C PHE A 43 2.90 8.16 15.96
N GLN A 44 3.47 8.86 16.94
CA GLN A 44 3.75 8.31 18.27
C GLN A 44 2.50 7.91 19.05
N ALA A 45 1.34 8.52 18.76
CA ALA A 45 0.07 8.13 19.35
C ALA A 45 -0.39 6.74 18.89
N VAL A 46 0.02 6.32 17.69
CA VAL A 46 -0.32 5.01 17.11
C VAL A 46 0.81 4.00 17.32
N TYR A 47 2.07 4.44 17.20
CA TYR A 47 3.28 3.63 17.36
C TYR A 47 4.13 4.18 18.51
N PRO A 48 4.01 3.62 19.73
CA PRO A 48 4.72 4.13 20.91
C PRO A 48 6.26 4.12 20.79
N GLN A 49 6.83 3.22 19.97
CA GLN A 49 8.26 3.19 19.67
C GLN A 49 8.72 4.32 18.73
N GLY A 50 7.79 5.08 18.15
CA GLY A 50 8.05 6.17 17.22
C GLY A 50 8.51 5.67 15.85
N PHE A 51 9.20 6.55 15.11
CA PHE A 51 9.68 6.21 13.76
C PHE A 51 10.78 5.16 13.81
N THR A 52 10.50 4.02 13.20
CA THR A 52 11.47 2.97 12.85
C THR A 52 11.17 2.54 11.42
N GLY A 53 12.14 1.92 10.73
CA GLY A 53 11.88 1.39 9.38
C GLY A 53 10.69 0.42 9.36
N GLU A 54 10.58 -0.43 10.38
CA GLU A 54 9.46 -1.37 10.54
C GLU A 54 8.11 -0.67 10.74
N ASN A 55 8.03 0.34 11.62
CA ASN A 55 6.78 1.05 11.88
C ASN A 55 6.36 1.91 10.68
N ILE A 56 7.33 2.49 9.97
CA ILE A 56 7.05 3.29 8.76
C ILE A 56 6.48 2.40 7.65
N THR A 57 7.09 1.23 7.41
CA THR A 57 6.60 0.30 6.38
C THR A 57 5.27 -0.33 6.77
N ASP A 58 5.04 -0.60 8.05
CA ASP A 58 3.75 -1.08 8.56
C ASP A 58 2.65 -0.04 8.34
N ALA A 59 2.87 1.22 8.70
CA ALA A 59 1.91 2.30 8.51
C ALA A 59 1.54 2.51 7.02
N ILE A 60 2.53 2.40 6.11
CA ILE A 60 2.28 2.44 4.66
C ILE A 60 1.45 1.24 4.23
N ALA A 61 1.79 0.03 4.67
CA ALA A 61 1.05 -1.18 4.33
C ALA A 61 -0.40 -1.13 4.84
N GLU A 62 -0.65 -0.59 6.04
CA GLU A 62 -2.01 -0.39 6.55
C GLU A 62 -2.80 0.62 5.71
N PHE A 63 -2.18 1.73 5.28
CA PHE A 63 -2.81 2.66 4.35
C PHE A 63 -3.17 1.98 3.02
N GLU A 64 -2.26 1.19 2.45
CA GLU A 64 -2.48 0.47 1.19
C GLU A 64 -3.60 -0.58 1.29
N LYS A 65 -3.78 -1.23 2.45
CA LYS A 65 -4.93 -2.11 2.69
C LYS A 65 -6.27 -1.38 2.60
N THR A 66 -6.30 -0.06 2.85
CA THR A 66 -7.52 0.75 2.69
C THR A 66 -7.79 1.15 1.24
N LEU A 67 -6.81 1.04 0.34
CA LEU A 67 -6.95 1.38 -1.09
C LEU A 67 -7.66 0.27 -1.87
N ILE A 68 -8.77 -0.20 -1.32
CA ILE A 68 -9.68 -1.10 -2.02
C ILE A 68 -10.51 -0.30 -3.03
N THR A 69 -10.70 -0.88 -4.22
CA THR A 69 -11.60 -0.34 -5.25
C THR A 69 -12.80 -1.27 -5.41
N PRO A 70 -13.72 -1.31 -4.42
CA PRO A 70 -14.92 -2.12 -4.54
C PRO A 70 -15.84 -1.56 -5.63
N ASP A 71 -16.86 -2.33 -5.99
CA ASP A 71 -17.93 -1.90 -6.91
C ASP A 71 -17.50 -1.73 -8.38
N SER A 72 -16.45 -2.43 -8.80
CA SER A 72 -16.18 -2.61 -10.23
C SER A 72 -17.38 -3.29 -10.92
N ALA A 73 -17.51 -3.10 -12.23
CA ALA A 73 -18.53 -3.78 -13.03
C ALA A 73 -18.50 -5.31 -12.86
N PHE A 74 -17.30 -5.88 -12.69
CA PHE A 74 -17.12 -7.31 -12.42
C PHE A 74 -17.62 -7.69 -11.02
N ASP A 75 -17.32 -6.91 -9.98
CA ASP A 75 -17.80 -7.18 -8.60
C ASP A 75 -19.32 -7.06 -8.49
N LYS A 76 -19.93 -6.15 -9.26
CA LYS A 76 -21.39 -6.02 -9.35
C LYS A 76 -22.00 -7.22 -10.05
N TRP A 77 -21.39 -7.67 -11.14
CA TRP A 77 -21.81 -8.87 -11.86
C TRP A 77 -21.71 -10.13 -10.99
N LEU A 78 -20.62 -10.32 -10.25
CA LEU A 78 -20.46 -11.43 -9.29
C LEU A 78 -21.49 -11.39 -8.13
N ARG A 79 -21.98 -10.20 -7.76
CA ARG A 79 -23.06 -10.02 -6.77
C ARG A 79 -24.47 -10.16 -7.34
N GLY A 80 -24.61 -10.47 -8.63
CA GLY A 80 -25.89 -10.78 -9.27
C GLY A 80 -26.49 -9.69 -10.16
N ASP A 81 -25.78 -8.58 -10.38
CA ASP A 81 -26.20 -7.60 -11.41
C ASP A 81 -25.82 -8.13 -12.80
N GLU A 82 -26.74 -8.86 -13.43
CA GLU A 82 -26.54 -9.44 -14.75
C GLU A 82 -26.26 -8.40 -15.85
N ASN A 83 -26.60 -7.13 -15.63
CA ASN A 83 -26.39 -6.06 -16.61
C ASN A 83 -25.07 -5.30 -16.40
N ALA A 84 -24.32 -5.59 -15.33
CA ALA A 84 -23.08 -4.89 -15.03
C ALA A 84 -21.95 -5.18 -16.04
N LEU A 85 -22.02 -6.28 -16.79
CA LEU A 85 -21.10 -6.60 -17.89
C LEU A 85 -21.82 -6.70 -19.23
N THR A 86 -21.17 -6.22 -20.28
CA THR A 86 -21.60 -6.42 -21.66
C THR A 86 -21.43 -7.89 -22.09
N ALA A 87 -22.15 -8.31 -23.13
CA ALA A 87 -22.03 -9.67 -23.69
C ALA A 87 -20.59 -10.00 -24.11
N GLN A 88 -19.85 -9.03 -24.65
CA GLN A 88 -18.44 -9.21 -25.03
C GLN A 88 -17.54 -9.43 -23.81
N GLN A 89 -17.76 -8.71 -22.71
CA GLN A 89 -16.99 -8.88 -21.47
C GLN A 89 -17.27 -10.24 -20.81
N LYS A 90 -18.53 -10.70 -20.79
CA LYS A 90 -18.89 -12.04 -20.32
C LYS A 90 -18.25 -13.14 -21.16
N HIS A 91 -18.23 -12.97 -22.48
CA HIS A 91 -17.58 -13.93 -23.38
C HIS A 91 -16.06 -13.97 -23.17
N GLY A 92 -15.41 -12.81 -23.00
CA GLY A 92 -13.97 -12.75 -22.68
C GLY A 92 -13.59 -13.48 -21.40
N TYR A 93 -14.41 -13.41 -20.36
CA TYR A 93 -14.20 -14.14 -19.10
C TYR A 93 -14.17 -15.67 -19.28
N GLN A 94 -14.86 -16.23 -20.28
CA GLN A 94 -14.90 -17.68 -20.53
C GLN A 94 -13.59 -18.25 -21.10
N PHE A 95 -12.64 -17.40 -21.49
CA PHE A 95 -11.35 -17.80 -22.08
C PHE A 95 -10.15 -17.53 -21.16
N ILE A 96 -10.39 -17.18 -19.90
CA ILE A 96 -9.36 -17.04 -18.85
C ILE A 96 -9.29 -18.37 -18.08
#